data_AF-A0A2J7ZMA6-F1
#
_entry.id   AF-A0A2J7ZMA6-F1
#
_cell.length_a   1.000
_cell.length_b   1.000
_cell.length_c   1.000
_cell.angle_alpha   90.00
_cell.angle_beta   90.00
_cell.angle_gamma   90.00
#
_symmetry.space_group_name_H-M   'P 1'
#
loop_
_entity.id
_entity.type
_entity.pdbx_description
1 polymer ?
#
loop_
_entity_poly.entity_id
_entity_poly.type
_entity_poly.pdbx_seq_one_letter_code
_entity_poly.pdbx_strand_id
1 'polypeptide(L)'
;MAPRGQGKRLAQLLGAQLKQFVSESRGISSSNGGSVLSAGRASGAQAGAAQQTRSSAQVAVQTSQHLKVVVPAIAVDLVGAVSMVSEGQKIEPGVFKNVDGHRFEDGRYSAFMEEISKFIPKERQFTDPVRTFAYGTDASFYRLNPKLVVKVHNEEEVRKILPIAERLAVPITFRAAGTSLSGQAITDSVLIKLSHTGKNFRNYTVHGDGSTITVEPGLIGGEVNRILAAHQRKNKLPVQYKIGPDPSSIDSCMIGGIVANNSSGMCCGVSQNTYHTLKDMRVLFVDGTVLDTADPASCAAFLQMEWGAKAYELMWELKGLFDPAYTLNPGVILNRDPDAHLKFIKPSPAASPIVNRCIECGFCESNCPSRDVTLTPRQRITVYRELYRLRQLGPSASPEETKQLALRRQLRRRLHAARHQQHLEAQEGH
;
A
#
# COMPACT_ATOMS: atom_id res chain seq x y z
N MET A 1 -7.38 -36.85 40.66
CA MET A 1 -6.66 -35.75 41.32
C MET A 1 -5.22 -35.76 40.84
N ALA A 2 -4.86 -34.88 39.90
CA ALA A 2 -3.49 -34.73 39.38
C ALA A 2 -2.78 -33.57 40.11
N PRO A 3 -1.45 -33.63 40.35
CA PRO A 3 -0.81 -32.72 41.28
C PRO A 3 -0.61 -31.32 40.67
N ARG A 4 -1.19 -30.31 41.34
CA ARG A 4 -0.92 -28.89 41.14
C ARG A 4 0.56 -28.62 41.44
N GLY A 5 1.41 -28.54 40.41
CA GLY A 5 2.82 -28.20 40.59
C GLY A 5 3.67 -28.13 39.33
N GLN A 6 3.27 -28.79 38.23
CA GLN A 6 4.11 -28.86 37.02
C GLN A 6 4.04 -27.61 36.13
N GLY A 7 2.93 -26.84 36.15
CA GLY A 7 2.77 -25.65 35.30
C GLY A 7 3.70 -24.48 35.63
N LYS A 8 4.08 -24.29 36.90
CA LYS A 8 4.97 -23.20 37.31
C LYS A 8 6.43 -23.46 36.92
N ARG A 9 6.88 -24.72 36.95
CA ARG A 9 8.23 -25.10 36.49
C ARG A 9 8.37 -24.99 34.97
N LEU A 10 7.34 -25.37 34.22
CA LEU A 10 7.34 -25.27 32.76
C LEU A 10 7.37 -23.81 32.28
N ALA A 11 6.59 -22.92 32.92
CA ALA A 11 6.60 -21.49 32.62
C ALA A 11 7.93 -20.79 32.99
N GLN A 12 8.60 -21.22 34.06
CA GLN A 12 9.93 -20.70 34.42
C GLN A 12 11.04 -21.20 33.48
N LEU A 13 10.97 -22.44 33.00
CA LEU A 13 11.91 -22.99 32.01
C LEU A 13 11.76 -22.31 30.63
N LEU A 14 10.52 -22.10 30.17
CA LEU A 14 10.23 -21.34 28.95
C LEU A 14 10.66 -19.88 29.05
N GLY A 15 10.45 -19.24 30.22
CA GLY A 15 10.89 -17.87 30.47
C GLY A 15 12.43 -17.71 30.52
N ALA A 16 13.15 -18.73 30.98
CA ALA A 16 14.61 -18.74 30.98
C ALA A 16 15.19 -18.96 29.57
N GLN A 17 14.61 -19.87 28.78
CA GLN A 17 15.00 -20.13 27.39
C GLN A 17 14.72 -18.94 26.47
N LEU A 18 13.61 -18.21 26.67
CA LEU A 18 13.30 -16.99 25.94
C LEU A 18 14.29 -15.85 26.26
N LYS A 19 14.75 -15.72 27.50
CA LYS A 19 15.77 -14.72 27.87
C LYS A 19 17.14 -15.04 27.28
N GLN A 20 17.50 -16.32 27.19
CA GLN A 20 18.76 -16.76 26.58
C GLN A 20 18.75 -16.51 25.06
N PHE A 21 17.62 -16.78 24.39
CA PHE A 21 17.44 -16.50 22.96
C PHE A 21 17.51 -14.99 22.64
N VAL A 22 16.93 -14.13 23.48
CA VAL A 22 17.02 -12.67 23.33
C VAL A 22 18.44 -12.15 23.59
N SER A 23 19.24 -12.84 24.41
CA SER A 23 20.65 -12.48 24.63
C SER A 23 21.55 -12.90 23.46
N GLU A 24 21.28 -14.04 22.82
CA GLU A 24 22.04 -14.55 21.66
C GLU A 24 21.67 -13.81 20.36
N SER A 25 20.43 -13.30 20.26
CA SER A 25 19.97 -12.50 19.11
C SER A 25 20.56 -11.08 19.08
N ARG A 26 21.17 -10.61 20.18
CA ARG A 26 21.86 -9.31 20.26
C ARG A 26 23.32 -9.36 19.82
N GLY A 27 23.82 -10.53 19.40
CA GLY A 27 25.18 -10.73 18.91
C GLY A 27 25.36 -10.68 17.39
N ILE A 28 24.29 -10.46 16.61
CA ILE A 28 24.36 -10.38 15.15
C ILE A 28 24.08 -8.92 14.74
N SER A 29 25.07 -8.05 14.96
CA SER A 29 25.14 -6.77 14.25
C SER A 29 26.42 -6.74 13.42
N SER A 30 26.21 -6.68 12.11
CA SER A 30 27.20 -6.52 11.06
C SER A 30 28.28 -5.49 11.39
N SER A 31 29.52 -5.92 11.22
CA SER A 31 30.65 -5.07 10.87
C SER A 31 30.30 -4.19 9.67
N ASN A 32 30.19 -2.88 9.89
CA ASN A 32 30.59 -1.87 8.92
C ASN A 32 30.82 -0.55 9.66
N GLY A 33 32.06 -0.06 9.57
CA GLY A 33 32.53 1.14 10.24
C GLY A 33 31.89 2.41 9.69
N GLY A 34 31.49 3.28 10.60
CA GLY A 34 31.06 4.65 10.32
C GLY A 34 30.94 5.40 11.64
N SER A 35 31.90 6.27 11.93
CA SER A 35 32.03 7.05 13.15
C SER A 35 30.83 7.98 13.39
N VAL A 36 30.13 7.78 14.52
CA VAL A 36 29.12 8.73 15.03
C VAL A 36 29.74 9.51 16.18
N LEU A 37 29.88 10.83 15.99
CA LEU A 37 30.30 11.78 17.02
C LEU A 37 29.19 11.93 18.08
N SER A 38 29.54 11.66 19.33
CA SER A 38 28.68 11.79 20.50
C SER A 38 28.53 13.26 20.93
N ALA A 39 27.32 13.80 20.91
CA ALA A 39 26.97 15.04 21.59
C ALA A 39 26.44 14.73 22.99
N GLY A 40 27.23 15.06 24.02
CA GLY A 40 26.85 14.93 25.42
C GLY A 40 25.79 15.94 25.83
N ARG A 41 24.75 15.46 26.53
CA ARG A 41 23.79 16.30 27.27
C ARG A 41 24.45 16.80 28.56
N ALA A 42 24.42 18.12 28.77
CA ALA A 42 24.55 18.72 30.09
C ALA A 42 23.24 19.43 30.45
N SER A 43 22.69 19.04 31.59
CA SER A 43 21.51 19.59 32.27
C SER A 43 21.86 20.83 33.09
N GLY A 44 20.99 21.84 33.12
CA GLY A 44 21.09 22.92 34.12
C GLY A 44 20.28 24.19 33.83
N ALA A 45 19.08 24.24 34.40
CA ALA A 45 18.47 25.37 35.10
C ALA A 45 18.38 26.82 34.51
N GLN A 46 17.13 27.30 34.57
CA GLN A 46 16.66 28.64 34.92
C GLN A 46 16.42 29.70 33.83
N ALA A 47 15.18 30.22 33.90
CA ALA A 47 14.61 31.31 33.14
C ALA A 47 15.20 32.66 33.59
N GLY A 48 15.53 33.51 32.62
CA GLY A 48 15.85 34.92 32.81
C GLY A 48 15.57 35.66 31.51
N ALA A 49 14.63 36.60 31.56
CA ALA A 49 14.38 37.54 30.47
C ALA A 49 15.66 38.37 30.22
N ALA A 50 16.11 38.46 28.96
CA ALA A 50 17.23 39.32 28.60
C ALA A 50 16.93 40.05 27.28
N GLN A 51 16.89 41.37 27.39
CA GLN A 51 16.75 42.35 26.33
C GLN A 51 17.79 42.15 25.22
N GLN A 52 17.36 42.39 23.98
CA GLN A 52 18.26 42.53 22.83
C GLN A 52 19.13 43.78 23.00
N THR A 53 20.38 43.59 23.41
CA THR A 53 21.44 44.59 23.25
C THR A 53 22.32 44.17 22.07
N ARG A 54 22.30 44.96 20.99
CA ARG A 54 23.23 44.85 19.86
C ARG A 54 24.65 45.16 20.35
N SER A 55 25.53 44.16 20.45
CA SER A 55 26.97 44.37 20.51
C SER A 55 27.58 44.02 19.15
N SER A 56 28.13 45.03 18.48
CA SER A 56 28.99 44.91 17.31
C SER A 56 30.30 44.20 17.70
N ALA A 57 30.36 42.89 17.49
CA ALA A 57 31.61 42.14 17.55
C ALA A 57 32.31 42.21 16.18
N GLN A 58 33.42 42.95 16.12
CA GLN A 58 34.34 42.89 14.99
C GLN A 58 34.99 41.51 14.96
N VAL A 59 34.62 40.70 13.97
CA VAL A 59 35.29 39.42 13.68
C VAL A 59 36.59 39.75 12.96
N ALA A 60 37.72 39.42 13.59
CA ALA A 60 39.03 39.52 12.96
C ALA A 60 39.08 38.59 11.73
N VAL A 61 39.29 39.16 10.55
CA VAL A 61 39.50 38.41 9.31
C VAL A 61 40.86 37.75 9.40
N GLN A 62 40.88 36.44 9.67
CA GLN A 62 42.06 35.62 9.46
C GLN A 62 42.34 35.58 7.95
N THR A 63 43.56 35.94 7.57
CA THR A 63 44.08 35.85 6.22
C THR A 63 43.93 34.41 5.72
N SER A 64 43.08 34.26 4.69
CA SER A 64 42.74 33.00 4.03
C SER A 64 44.00 32.25 3.58
N GLN A 65 44.29 31.11 4.21
CA GLN A 65 45.07 30.08 3.54
C GLN A 65 44.28 29.69 2.29
N HIS A 66 44.87 29.85 1.11
CA HIS A 66 44.28 29.40 -0.15
C HIS A 66 43.99 27.89 -0.05
N LEU A 67 42.77 27.52 0.34
CA LEU A 67 42.26 26.18 0.12
C LEU A 67 42.31 25.97 -1.40
N LYS A 68 43.15 25.05 -1.84
CA LYS A 68 43.10 24.54 -3.21
C LYS A 68 41.73 23.89 -3.37
N VAL A 69 40.79 24.63 -3.95
CA VAL A 69 39.49 24.08 -4.35
C VAL A 69 39.77 23.17 -5.53
N VAL A 70 39.87 21.87 -5.26
CA VAL A 70 39.96 20.85 -6.30
C VAL A 70 38.57 20.73 -6.90
N VAL A 71 38.37 21.35 -8.07
CA VAL A 71 37.17 21.14 -8.88
C VAL A 71 37.33 19.77 -9.54
N PRO A 72 36.46 18.78 -9.24
CA PRO A 72 36.62 17.47 -9.85
C PRO A 72 36.38 17.57 -11.36
N ALA A 73 37.06 16.72 -12.12
CA ALA A 73 36.86 16.65 -13.56
C ALA A 73 35.40 16.25 -13.86
N ILE A 74 34.86 16.82 -14.94
CA ILE A 74 33.47 16.64 -15.34
C ILE A 74 33.43 15.97 -16.71
N ALA A 75 32.55 14.98 -16.85
CA ALA A 75 32.16 14.40 -18.12
C ALA A 75 30.74 14.83 -18.49
N VAL A 76 30.52 15.09 -19.77
CA VAL A 76 29.19 15.38 -20.33
C VAL A 76 28.86 14.28 -21.33
N ASP A 77 27.72 13.62 -21.14
CA ASP A 77 27.26 12.58 -22.06
C ASP A 77 26.70 13.17 -23.37
N LEU A 78 26.33 12.31 -24.32
CA LEU A 78 25.77 12.70 -25.63
C LEU A 78 24.51 13.57 -25.54
N VAL A 79 23.86 13.62 -24.37
CA VAL A 79 22.57 14.28 -24.12
C VAL A 79 22.69 15.39 -23.07
N GLY A 80 23.91 15.81 -22.76
CA GLY A 80 24.20 16.96 -21.92
C GLY A 80 24.11 16.69 -20.40
N ALA A 81 23.98 15.43 -19.97
CA ALA A 81 24.02 15.10 -18.55
C ALA A 81 25.46 15.16 -18.03
N VAL A 82 25.62 15.76 -16.86
CA VAL A 82 26.92 16.11 -16.27
C VAL A 82 27.25 15.12 -15.15
N SER A 83 28.40 14.47 -15.24
CA SER A 83 28.90 13.51 -14.24
C SER A 83 30.26 13.93 -13.72
N MET A 84 30.48 13.74 -12.41
CA MET A 84 31.81 13.90 -11.81
C MET A 84 32.64 12.65 -12.11
N VAL A 85 33.86 12.83 -12.61
CA VAL A 85 34.78 11.73 -12.93
C VAL A 85 36.07 11.87 -12.14
N SER A 86 36.65 10.74 -11.76
CA SER A 86 38.01 10.73 -11.20
C SER A 86 39.02 11.11 -12.28
N GLU A 87 40.09 11.81 -11.91
CA GLU A 87 41.20 12.10 -12.83
C GLU A 87 41.68 10.82 -13.52
N GLY A 88 41.65 10.81 -14.87
CA GLY A 88 42.10 9.68 -15.68
C GLY A 88 41.04 8.63 -16.06
N GLN A 89 39.78 8.79 -15.65
CA GLN A 89 38.71 7.88 -16.09
C GLN A 89 38.44 8.04 -17.60
N LYS A 90 38.83 7.05 -18.39
CA LYS A 90 38.49 6.98 -19.83
C LYS A 90 37.03 6.57 -20.00
N ILE A 91 36.23 7.45 -20.58
CA ILE A 91 34.89 7.10 -21.06
C ILE A 91 35.07 6.58 -22.48
N GLU A 92 34.86 5.28 -22.69
CA GLU A 92 34.91 4.71 -24.03
C GLU A 92 33.63 5.07 -24.81
N PRO A 93 33.74 5.78 -25.94
CA PRO A 93 32.59 6.10 -26.77
C PRO A 93 31.94 4.81 -27.28
N GLY A 94 30.63 4.65 -27.06
CA GLY A 94 29.84 3.54 -27.61
C GLY A 94 29.62 2.35 -26.67
N VAL A 95 30.28 2.28 -25.51
CA VAL A 95 29.97 1.27 -24.47
C VAL A 95 29.03 1.91 -23.45
N PHE A 96 27.74 1.62 -23.58
CA PHE A 96 26.76 2.05 -22.58
C PHE A 96 26.93 1.22 -21.31
N LYS A 97 27.30 1.88 -20.22
CA LYS A 97 27.22 1.33 -18.86
C LYS A 97 26.06 2.02 -18.16
N ASN A 98 25.12 1.24 -17.64
CA ASN A 98 24.07 1.79 -16.78
C ASN A 98 24.71 2.48 -15.56
N VAL A 99 23.95 3.36 -14.88
CA VAL A 99 24.42 4.09 -13.68
C VAL A 99 24.94 3.15 -12.59
N ASP A 100 24.42 1.94 -12.52
CA ASP A 100 24.89 0.91 -11.59
C ASP A 100 26.24 0.28 -11.95
N GLY A 101 26.79 0.57 -13.14
CA GLY A 101 28.08 0.07 -13.60
C GLY A 101 28.11 -1.43 -13.96
N HIS A 102 26.97 -2.11 -13.91
CA HIS A 102 26.91 -3.58 -13.95
C HIS A 102 26.31 -4.15 -15.25
N ARG A 103 25.85 -3.31 -16.19
CA ARG A 103 25.02 -3.77 -17.31
C ARG A 103 25.46 -3.18 -18.65
N PHE A 104 25.56 -4.06 -19.64
CA PHE A 104 25.92 -3.78 -21.03
C PHE A 104 24.71 -4.04 -21.94
N GLU A 105 24.70 -3.45 -23.13
CA GLU A 105 23.70 -3.78 -24.15
C GLU A 105 23.91 -5.21 -24.66
N ASP A 106 22.97 -6.09 -24.32
CA ASP A 106 23.00 -7.53 -24.62
C ASP A 106 21.70 -8.03 -25.28
N GLY A 107 20.85 -7.10 -25.75
CA GLY A 107 19.58 -7.42 -26.41
C GLY A 107 18.40 -7.64 -25.46
N ARG A 108 18.58 -7.59 -24.13
CA ARG A 108 17.49 -7.77 -23.15
C ARG A 108 16.33 -6.79 -23.35
N TYR A 109 16.62 -5.56 -23.75
CA TYR A 109 15.62 -4.52 -23.98
C TYR A 109 14.76 -4.83 -25.21
N SER A 110 15.38 -5.34 -26.28
CA SER A 110 14.67 -5.78 -27.48
C SER A 110 13.77 -6.98 -27.18
N ALA A 111 14.27 -7.99 -26.46
CA ALA A 111 13.48 -9.15 -26.03
C ALA A 111 12.30 -8.74 -25.14
N PHE A 112 12.53 -7.84 -24.19
CA PHE A 112 11.48 -7.31 -23.32
C PHE A 112 10.39 -6.58 -24.12
N MET A 113 10.79 -5.72 -25.06
CA MET A 113 9.86 -4.98 -25.92
C MET A 113 9.01 -5.92 -26.79
N GLU A 114 9.60 -6.97 -27.34
CA GLU A 114 8.89 -7.99 -28.12
C GLU A 114 7.80 -8.69 -27.30
N GLU A 115 8.12 -9.05 -26.05
CA GLU A 115 7.17 -9.75 -25.19
C GLU A 115 6.03 -8.87 -24.71
N ILE A 116 6.31 -7.63 -24.27
CA ILE A 116 5.24 -6.72 -23.84
C ILE A 116 4.35 -6.30 -25.02
N SER A 117 4.88 -6.28 -26.25
CA SER A 117 4.12 -5.94 -27.46
C SER A 117 2.96 -6.90 -27.75
N LYS A 118 2.93 -8.08 -27.12
CA LYS A 118 1.82 -9.03 -27.22
C LYS A 118 0.54 -8.51 -26.55
N PHE A 119 0.64 -7.56 -25.62
CA PHE A 119 -0.51 -7.04 -24.87
C PHE A 119 -0.48 -5.52 -24.63
N ILE A 120 0.66 -4.86 -24.86
CA ILE A 120 0.79 -3.40 -24.88
C ILE A 120 0.92 -2.94 -26.34
N PRO A 121 0.01 -2.11 -26.86
CA PRO A 121 0.12 -1.54 -28.21
C PRO A 121 1.41 -0.74 -28.40
N LYS A 122 1.99 -0.78 -29.60
CA LYS A 122 3.26 -0.11 -29.92
C LYS A 122 3.18 1.40 -29.76
N GLU A 123 2.00 2.01 -29.90
CA GLU A 123 1.77 3.45 -29.71
C GLU A 123 1.98 3.90 -28.26
N ARG A 124 2.06 2.95 -27.31
CA ARG A 124 2.35 3.19 -25.89
C ARG A 124 3.77 2.81 -25.49
N GLN A 125 4.62 2.45 -26.46
CA GLN A 125 6.01 2.06 -26.26
C GLN A 125 6.91 3.01 -27.03
N PHE A 126 7.76 3.76 -26.32
CA PHE A 126 8.58 4.81 -26.94
C PHE A 126 10.07 4.52 -26.72
N THR A 127 10.78 4.38 -27.83
CA THR A 127 12.24 4.25 -27.89
C THR A 127 12.89 5.41 -28.65
N ASP A 128 12.09 6.33 -29.20
CA ASP A 128 12.60 7.44 -29.98
C ASP A 128 13.42 8.40 -29.10
N PRO A 129 14.53 8.98 -29.61
CA PRO A 129 15.41 9.84 -28.83
C PRO A 129 14.70 11.06 -28.22
N VAL A 130 13.69 11.61 -28.88
CA VAL A 130 12.99 12.82 -28.41
C VAL A 130 12.19 12.52 -27.15
N ARG A 131 11.37 11.46 -27.17
CA ARG A 131 10.54 11.10 -26.01
C ARG A 131 11.38 10.53 -24.88
N THR A 132 12.33 9.66 -25.18
CA THR A 132 13.24 9.12 -24.15
C THR A 132 14.01 10.25 -23.45
N PHE A 133 14.54 11.22 -24.20
CA PHE A 133 15.15 12.42 -23.64
C PHE A 133 14.18 13.24 -22.80
N ALA A 134 12.95 13.50 -23.29
CA ALA A 134 11.96 14.29 -22.57
C ALA A 134 11.50 13.63 -21.24
N TYR A 135 11.44 12.30 -21.19
CA TYR A 135 11.12 11.56 -19.97
C TYR A 135 12.32 11.36 -19.04
N GLY A 136 13.53 11.70 -19.49
CA GLY A 136 14.76 11.54 -18.72
C GLY A 136 14.98 12.58 -17.63
N THR A 137 14.04 13.51 -17.44
CA THR A 137 14.06 14.54 -16.39
C THR A 137 12.83 14.42 -15.49
N ASP A 138 13.00 14.67 -14.20
CA ASP A 138 11.93 15.05 -13.28
C ASP A 138 12.12 16.50 -12.83
N ALA A 139 11.62 16.90 -11.66
CA ALA A 139 11.79 18.27 -11.15
C ALA A 139 13.16 18.47 -10.45
N SER A 140 14.01 17.44 -10.40
CA SER A 140 15.36 17.53 -9.87
C SER A 140 16.35 18.09 -10.90
N PHE A 141 17.61 18.23 -10.48
CA PHE A 141 18.73 18.56 -11.35
C PHE A 141 19.37 17.32 -12.00
N TYR A 142 18.87 16.12 -11.71
CA TYR A 142 19.38 14.88 -12.31
C TYR A 142 18.73 14.59 -13.67
N ARG A 143 19.48 13.92 -14.54
CA ARG A 143 18.99 13.42 -15.82
C ARG A 143 19.47 11.99 -16.02
N LEU A 144 18.54 11.11 -16.40
CA LEU A 144 18.79 9.73 -16.80
C LEU A 144 17.84 9.40 -17.95
N ASN A 145 18.36 9.11 -19.13
CA ASN A 145 17.55 8.91 -20.32
C ASN A 145 17.17 7.43 -20.48
N PRO A 146 15.88 7.07 -20.36
CA PRO A 146 15.45 5.68 -20.47
C PRO A 146 15.67 5.12 -21.87
N LYS A 147 16.00 3.83 -21.98
CA LYS A 147 15.99 3.08 -23.25
C LYS A 147 14.59 2.91 -23.81
N LEU A 148 13.60 2.79 -22.93
CA LEU A 148 12.21 2.51 -23.29
C LEU A 148 11.27 3.20 -22.30
N VAL A 149 10.26 3.89 -22.81
CA VAL A 149 9.15 4.41 -22.00
C VAL A 149 7.90 3.62 -22.35
N VAL A 150 7.28 3.00 -21.35
CA VAL A 150 6.04 2.23 -21.52
C VAL A 150 4.91 2.90 -20.77
N LYS A 151 3.82 3.19 -21.46
CA LYS A 151 2.61 3.83 -20.90
C LYS A 151 1.56 2.78 -20.57
N VAL A 152 1.32 2.51 -19.29
CA VAL A 152 0.37 1.47 -18.82
C VAL A 152 -1.00 2.03 -18.44
N HIS A 153 -2.06 1.22 -18.55
CA HIS A 153 -3.47 1.63 -18.34
C HIS A 153 -4.12 1.03 -17.10
N ASN A 154 -3.66 -0.10 -16.59
CA ASN A 154 -4.28 -0.77 -15.45
C ASN A 154 -3.31 -1.71 -14.73
N GLU A 155 -3.71 -2.19 -13.54
CA GLU A 155 -2.93 -3.12 -12.72
C GLU A 155 -2.57 -4.42 -13.49
N GLU A 156 -3.49 -4.94 -14.30
CA GLU A 156 -3.30 -6.19 -15.04
C GLU A 156 -2.15 -6.12 -16.06
N GLU A 157 -1.98 -4.97 -16.73
CA GLU A 157 -0.82 -4.73 -17.59
C GLU A 157 0.48 -4.74 -16.80
N VAL A 158 0.51 -4.10 -15.63
CA VAL A 158 1.70 -4.09 -14.77
C VAL A 158 2.01 -5.49 -14.26
N ARG A 159 0.98 -6.24 -13.84
CA ARG A 159 1.10 -7.63 -13.38
C ARG A 159 1.71 -8.57 -14.42
N LYS A 160 1.50 -8.30 -15.71
CA LYS A 160 2.13 -9.04 -16.82
C LYS A 160 3.54 -8.55 -17.13
N ILE A 161 3.82 -7.26 -16.97
CA ILE A 161 5.13 -6.66 -17.26
C ILE A 161 6.18 -7.10 -16.23
N LEU A 162 5.83 -7.11 -14.94
CA LEU A 162 6.82 -7.36 -13.87
C LEU A 162 7.53 -8.73 -13.99
N PRO A 163 6.84 -9.86 -14.22
CA PRO A 163 7.51 -11.15 -14.34
C PRO A 163 8.40 -11.25 -15.59
N ILE A 164 8.06 -10.53 -16.66
CA ILE A 164 8.88 -10.43 -17.87
C ILE A 164 10.16 -9.64 -17.56
N ALA A 165 10.04 -8.54 -16.82
CA ALA A 165 11.17 -7.74 -16.38
C ALA A 165 12.13 -8.55 -15.49
N GLU A 166 11.59 -9.30 -14.52
CA GLU A 166 12.35 -10.20 -13.63
C GLU A 166 13.14 -11.24 -14.46
N ARG A 167 12.44 -12.00 -15.31
CA ARG A 167 13.04 -13.08 -16.10
C ARG A 167 14.13 -12.60 -17.07
N LEU A 168 13.93 -11.44 -17.68
CA LEU A 168 14.89 -10.85 -18.61
C LEU A 168 15.93 -9.95 -17.91
N ALA A 169 15.89 -9.85 -16.58
CA ALA A 169 16.74 -8.96 -15.80
C ALA A 169 16.75 -7.51 -16.33
N VAL A 170 15.56 -7.01 -16.68
CA VAL A 170 15.35 -5.65 -17.20
C VAL A 170 14.91 -4.73 -16.06
N PRO A 171 15.72 -3.72 -15.70
CA PRO A 171 15.37 -2.78 -14.65
C PRO A 171 14.23 -1.87 -15.09
N ILE A 172 13.26 -1.69 -14.20
CA ILE A 172 12.07 -0.87 -14.42
C ILE A 172 11.95 0.19 -13.32
N THR A 173 11.55 1.38 -13.71
CA THR A 173 11.22 2.48 -12.78
C THR A 173 9.81 2.97 -13.05
N PHE A 174 9.00 3.06 -12.01
CA PHE A 174 7.66 3.62 -12.12
C PHE A 174 7.69 5.14 -12.02
N ARG A 175 6.95 5.80 -12.91
CA ARG A 175 6.72 7.24 -12.89
C ARG A 175 5.25 7.55 -12.84
N ALA A 176 4.84 8.26 -11.80
CA ALA A 176 3.54 8.93 -11.73
C ALA A 176 3.63 10.32 -12.41
N ALA A 177 3.49 11.42 -11.66
CA ALA A 177 3.64 12.77 -12.23
C ALA A 177 5.10 13.04 -12.69
N GLY A 178 6.09 12.73 -11.84
CA GLY A 178 7.50 13.08 -12.06
C GLY A 178 7.89 14.43 -11.46
N THR A 179 7.38 14.73 -10.26
CA THR A 179 7.64 15.96 -9.50
C THR A 179 8.69 15.75 -8.40
N SER A 180 9.45 14.65 -8.44
CA SER A 180 10.54 14.40 -7.48
C SER A 180 11.66 15.41 -7.69
N LEU A 181 12.31 15.81 -6.58
CA LEU A 181 13.45 16.72 -6.55
C LEU A 181 14.79 15.98 -6.37
N SER A 182 14.78 14.64 -6.39
CA SER A 182 15.96 13.81 -6.09
C SER A 182 16.21 12.70 -7.12
N GLY A 183 15.66 12.81 -8.33
CA GLY A 183 15.90 11.83 -9.41
C GLY A 183 15.20 10.49 -9.22
N GLN A 184 14.20 10.41 -8.34
CA GLN A 184 13.53 9.15 -7.99
C GLN A 184 12.56 8.66 -9.08
N ALA A 185 12.19 9.55 -10.01
CA ALA A 185 11.19 9.28 -11.04
C ALA A 185 11.80 9.18 -12.46
N ILE A 186 13.11 8.96 -12.56
CA ILE A 186 13.88 8.83 -13.80
C ILE A 186 14.74 7.56 -13.77
N THR A 187 15.14 7.08 -14.95
CA THR A 187 15.98 5.90 -15.12
C THR A 187 16.65 5.94 -16.48
N ASP A 188 17.81 5.31 -16.58
CA ASP A 188 18.52 5.04 -17.83
C ASP A 188 18.06 3.73 -18.50
N SER A 189 17.09 3.02 -17.90
CA SER A 189 16.55 1.72 -18.32
C SER A 189 15.10 1.85 -18.81
N VAL A 190 14.14 1.05 -18.30
CA VAL A 190 12.74 1.08 -18.72
C VAL A 190 11.91 1.95 -17.77
N LEU A 191 11.28 2.99 -18.28
CA LEU A 191 10.40 3.86 -17.51
C LEU A 191 8.92 3.49 -17.72
N ILE A 192 8.26 3.02 -16.67
CA ILE A 192 6.83 2.69 -16.68
C ILE A 192 6.01 3.91 -16.24
N LYS A 193 5.33 4.57 -17.19
CA LYS A 193 4.52 5.76 -16.95
C LYS A 193 3.07 5.41 -16.64
N LEU A 194 2.66 5.69 -15.41
CA LEU A 194 1.29 5.58 -14.92
C LEU A 194 0.46 6.82 -15.33
N SER A 195 -0.86 6.69 -15.30
CA SER A 195 -1.85 7.79 -15.35
C SER A 195 -1.54 8.90 -16.35
N HIS A 196 -1.57 8.55 -17.65
CA HIS A 196 -1.18 9.44 -18.75
C HIS A 196 -2.36 9.86 -19.66
N THR A 197 -3.54 9.24 -19.51
CA THR A 197 -4.75 9.61 -20.28
C THR A 197 -5.73 10.47 -19.48
N GLY A 198 -5.43 10.72 -18.20
CA GLY A 198 -6.37 11.34 -17.26
C GLY A 198 -7.54 10.44 -16.86
N LYS A 199 -7.53 9.16 -17.26
CA LYS A 199 -8.57 8.17 -16.90
C LYS A 199 -8.01 6.90 -16.26
N ASN A 200 -6.79 6.50 -16.59
CA ASN A 200 -6.16 5.29 -16.06
C ASN A 200 -5.59 5.50 -14.65
N PHE A 201 -5.71 4.50 -13.77
CA PHE A 201 -5.25 4.54 -12.37
C PHE A 201 -5.85 5.69 -11.54
N ARG A 202 -7.14 5.99 -11.75
CA ARG A 202 -7.82 7.12 -11.13
C ARG A 202 -9.12 6.77 -10.41
N ASN A 203 -9.40 5.48 -10.23
CA ASN A 203 -10.54 5.03 -9.42
C ASN A 203 -10.34 5.44 -7.96
N TYR A 204 -11.46 5.68 -7.28
CA TYR A 204 -11.48 5.96 -5.86
C TYR A 204 -12.79 5.53 -5.22
N THR A 205 -12.78 5.37 -3.91
CA THR A 205 -13.97 5.13 -3.08
C THR A 205 -13.81 5.90 -1.79
N VAL A 206 -14.73 6.84 -1.54
CA VAL A 206 -14.80 7.58 -0.26
C VAL A 206 -15.63 6.76 0.72
N HIS A 207 -15.09 6.55 1.92
CA HIS A 207 -15.73 5.73 2.96
C HIS A 207 -16.35 6.60 4.05
N GLY A 208 -17.51 6.18 4.56
CA GLY A 208 -18.17 6.84 5.69
C GLY A 208 -18.38 8.34 5.49
N ASP A 209 -17.93 9.12 6.46
CA ASP A 209 -17.98 10.58 6.48
C ASP A 209 -16.82 11.25 5.70
N GLY A 210 -15.97 10.47 5.03
CA GLY A 210 -14.77 10.97 4.36
C GLY A 210 -13.51 10.96 5.23
N SER A 211 -13.58 10.43 6.46
CA SER A 211 -12.41 10.18 7.30
C SER A 211 -11.44 9.14 6.70
N THR A 212 -11.87 8.36 5.70
CA THR A 212 -11.01 7.44 4.95
C THR A 212 -11.39 7.43 3.47
N ILE A 213 -10.40 7.28 2.59
CA ILE A 213 -10.59 7.17 1.15
C ILE A 213 -9.61 6.15 0.56
N THR A 214 -10.09 5.28 -0.32
CA THR A 214 -9.27 4.42 -1.16
C THR A 214 -9.08 5.10 -2.51
N VAL A 215 -7.86 5.16 -3.01
CA VAL A 215 -7.50 5.86 -4.25
C VAL A 215 -6.46 5.06 -5.04
N GLU A 216 -6.58 5.06 -6.37
CA GLU A 216 -5.54 4.55 -7.26
C GLU A 216 -4.38 5.56 -7.39
N PRO A 217 -3.16 5.11 -7.74
CA PRO A 217 -1.94 5.91 -7.64
C PRO A 217 -1.86 7.10 -8.60
N GLY A 218 -2.75 7.20 -9.58
CA GLY A 218 -2.78 8.24 -10.61
C GLY A 218 -3.61 9.49 -10.30
N LEU A 219 -4.30 9.52 -9.15
CA LEU A 219 -4.99 10.73 -8.69
C LEU A 219 -4.00 11.79 -8.23
N ILE A 220 -4.27 13.05 -8.55
CA ILE A 220 -3.48 14.19 -8.08
C ILE A 220 -3.87 14.47 -6.62
N GLY A 221 -2.90 14.78 -5.75
CA GLY A 221 -3.20 15.00 -4.33
C GLY A 221 -4.25 16.08 -4.07
N GLY A 222 -4.15 17.21 -4.78
CA GLY A 222 -5.13 18.30 -4.70
C GLY A 222 -6.51 17.90 -5.23
N GLU A 223 -6.55 16.98 -6.21
CA GLU A 223 -7.81 16.40 -6.70
C GLU A 223 -8.47 15.53 -5.64
N VAL A 224 -7.71 14.73 -4.90
CA VAL A 224 -8.23 13.93 -3.78
C VAL A 224 -8.87 14.84 -2.71
N ASN A 225 -8.23 15.97 -2.37
CA ASN A 225 -8.81 16.95 -1.45
C ASN A 225 -10.11 17.55 -1.97
N ARG A 226 -10.21 17.84 -3.27
CA ARG A 226 -11.46 18.30 -3.90
C ARG A 226 -12.55 17.24 -3.88
N ILE A 227 -12.21 15.97 -4.07
CA ILE A 227 -13.13 14.83 -3.96
C ILE A 227 -13.72 14.76 -2.54
N LEU A 228 -12.87 14.82 -1.50
CA LEU A 228 -13.31 14.81 -0.11
C LEU A 228 -14.19 16.02 0.24
N ALA A 229 -13.82 17.22 -0.24
CA ALA A 229 -14.63 18.43 -0.06
C ALA A 229 -15.99 18.35 -0.77
N ALA A 230 -16.05 17.74 -1.96
CA ALA A 230 -17.30 17.51 -2.67
C ALA A 230 -18.18 16.49 -1.92
N HIS A 231 -17.59 15.43 -1.37
CA HIS A 231 -18.29 14.44 -0.55
C HIS A 231 -18.90 15.07 0.71
N GLN A 232 -18.13 15.90 1.42
CA GLN A 232 -18.61 16.63 2.59
C GLN A 232 -19.82 17.51 2.23
N ARG A 233 -19.72 18.35 1.20
CA ARG A 233 -20.81 19.25 0.78
C ARG A 233 -22.06 18.49 0.33
N LYS A 234 -21.88 17.47 -0.52
CA LYS A 234 -22.99 16.67 -1.06
C LYS A 234 -23.78 15.97 0.04
N ASN A 235 -23.10 15.51 1.09
CA ASN A 235 -23.71 14.78 2.19
C ASN A 235 -23.99 15.65 3.44
N LYS A 236 -23.73 16.97 3.36
CA LYS A 236 -23.90 17.94 4.46
C LYS A 236 -23.24 17.48 5.77
N LEU A 237 -22.04 16.92 5.66
CA LEU A 237 -21.31 16.40 6.81
C LEU A 237 -20.68 17.55 7.62
N PRO A 238 -20.57 17.42 8.95
CA PRO A 238 -20.10 18.51 9.80
C PRO A 238 -18.61 18.81 9.65
N VAL A 239 -17.82 17.84 9.19
CA VAL A 239 -16.36 17.94 9.07
C VAL A 239 -15.94 17.74 7.62
N GLN A 240 -15.00 18.57 7.17
CA GLN A 240 -14.31 18.41 5.88
C GLN A 240 -12.94 17.80 6.12
N TYR A 241 -12.72 16.62 5.53
CA TYR A 241 -11.42 15.95 5.55
C TYR A 241 -10.57 16.34 4.33
N LYS A 242 -9.25 16.21 4.48
CA LYS A 242 -8.23 16.29 3.44
C LYS A 242 -7.17 15.23 3.72
N ILE A 243 -6.39 14.85 2.71
CA ILE A 243 -5.24 13.96 2.93
C ILE A 243 -4.22 14.69 3.82
N GLY A 244 -3.56 13.93 4.71
CA GLY A 244 -2.52 14.43 5.59
C GLY A 244 -1.37 15.09 4.83
N PRO A 245 -0.66 14.38 3.93
CA PRO A 245 0.48 14.94 3.22
C PRO A 245 0.06 16.12 2.32
N ASP A 246 0.77 17.23 2.47
CA ASP A 246 0.53 18.49 1.76
C ASP A 246 1.80 19.03 1.06
N PRO A 247 2.47 18.23 0.21
CA PRO A 247 3.66 18.68 -0.51
C PRO A 247 3.38 19.97 -1.29
N SER A 248 4.40 20.81 -1.48
CA SER A 248 4.27 22.04 -2.27
C SER A 248 3.76 21.80 -3.69
N SER A 249 3.99 20.60 -4.22
CA SER A 249 3.51 20.14 -5.52
C SER A 249 2.12 19.49 -5.48
N ILE A 250 1.31 19.64 -4.42
CA ILE A 250 0.04 18.93 -4.21
C ILE A 250 -0.93 18.99 -5.41
N ASP A 251 -0.94 20.09 -6.16
CA ASP A 251 -1.81 20.26 -7.34
C ASP A 251 -1.25 19.65 -8.64
N SER A 252 -0.07 19.01 -8.59
CA SER A 252 0.54 18.32 -9.73
C SER A 252 1.09 16.92 -9.40
N CYS A 253 1.51 16.67 -8.17
CA CYS A 253 1.99 15.37 -7.73
C CYS A 253 0.83 14.39 -7.55
N MET A 254 1.09 13.12 -7.84
CA MET A 254 0.10 12.05 -7.78
C MET A 254 0.29 11.18 -6.54
N ILE A 255 -0.79 10.54 -6.08
CA ILE A 255 -0.82 9.72 -4.86
C ILE A 255 0.29 8.65 -4.86
N GLY A 256 0.54 7.98 -5.99
CA GLY A 256 1.61 6.97 -6.06
C GLY A 256 2.98 7.54 -5.70
N GLY A 257 3.28 8.76 -6.13
CA GLY A 257 4.52 9.45 -5.77
C GLY A 257 4.52 9.96 -4.33
N ILE A 258 3.38 10.46 -3.84
CA ILE A 258 3.21 10.91 -2.45
C ILE A 258 3.54 9.77 -1.49
N VAL A 259 2.94 8.60 -1.70
CA VAL A 259 3.11 7.39 -0.88
C VAL A 259 4.53 6.85 -0.98
N ALA A 260 5.06 6.65 -2.20
CA ALA A 260 6.38 6.07 -2.40
C ALA A 260 7.52 6.88 -1.77
N ASN A 261 7.34 8.19 -1.59
CA ASN A 261 8.34 9.08 -1.01
C ASN A 261 8.09 9.44 0.46
N ASN A 262 7.07 8.85 1.09
CA ASN A 262 6.59 9.29 2.40
C ASN A 262 6.45 10.82 2.48
N SER A 263 5.81 11.41 1.47
CA SER A 263 5.81 12.86 1.30
C SER A 263 5.15 13.55 2.49
N SER A 264 5.60 14.78 2.75
CA SER A 264 5.08 15.69 3.77
C SER A 264 4.92 17.10 3.20
N GLY A 265 4.60 18.06 4.05
CA GLY A 265 4.54 19.48 3.72
C GLY A 265 4.48 20.35 4.97
N MET A 266 4.37 21.67 4.76
CA MET A 266 4.52 22.67 5.81
C MET A 266 3.45 22.56 6.90
N CYS A 267 2.21 22.19 6.56
CA CYS A 267 1.14 22.08 7.54
C CYS A 267 1.06 20.68 8.18
N CYS A 268 1.42 19.61 7.46
CA CYS A 268 1.30 18.25 7.99
C CYS A 268 2.49 17.82 8.86
N GLY A 269 3.66 18.44 8.64
CA GLY A 269 4.90 18.13 9.34
C GLY A 269 5.25 16.65 9.28
N VAL A 270 5.76 16.10 10.39
CA VAL A 270 6.02 14.65 10.52
C VAL A 270 4.82 13.88 11.06
N SER A 271 3.84 14.56 11.67
CA SER A 271 2.69 13.91 12.33
C SER A 271 1.63 13.40 11.37
N GLN A 272 1.54 13.98 10.18
CA GLN A 272 0.50 13.70 9.19
C GLN A 272 1.09 13.42 7.81
N ASN A 273 2.33 12.96 7.76
CA ASN A 273 2.92 12.43 6.52
C ASN A 273 2.20 11.15 6.06
N THR A 274 2.64 10.61 4.93
CA THR A 274 1.97 9.44 4.35
C THR A 274 2.07 8.22 5.27
N TYR A 275 3.20 8.00 5.93
CA TYR A 275 3.41 6.87 6.85
C TYR A 275 2.39 6.82 7.99
N HIS A 276 2.05 7.99 8.56
CA HIS A 276 1.09 8.07 9.67
C HIS A 276 -0.38 8.10 9.24
N THR A 277 -0.65 8.30 7.95
CA THR A 277 -2.02 8.45 7.43
C THR A 277 -2.46 7.31 6.51
N LEU A 278 -1.53 6.42 6.14
CA LEU A 278 -1.81 5.19 5.42
C LEU A 278 -2.48 4.19 6.37
N LYS A 279 -3.66 3.71 5.99
CA LYS A 279 -4.39 2.68 6.73
C LYS A 279 -4.16 1.30 6.14
N ASP A 280 -4.40 1.19 4.83
CA ASP A 280 -4.30 -0.04 4.06
C ASP A 280 -3.63 0.27 2.71
N MET A 281 -2.98 -0.73 2.10
CA MET A 281 -2.28 -0.68 0.82
C MET A 281 -2.46 -1.97 0.03
N ARG A 282 -2.58 -1.84 -1.29
CA ARG A 282 -2.52 -2.93 -2.27
C ARG A 282 -1.17 -2.90 -2.99
N VAL A 283 -0.41 -3.98 -2.89
CA VAL A 283 0.98 -4.09 -3.35
C VAL A 283 1.07 -5.18 -4.42
N LEU A 284 1.71 -4.88 -5.53
CA LEU A 284 2.02 -5.82 -6.60
C LEU A 284 3.53 -6.13 -6.56
N PHE A 285 3.89 -7.40 -6.38
CA PHE A 285 5.26 -7.87 -6.35
C PHE A 285 5.79 -8.20 -7.75
N VAL A 286 7.12 -8.33 -7.87
CA VAL A 286 7.79 -8.48 -9.17
C VAL A 286 7.44 -9.82 -9.86
N ASP A 287 7.10 -10.84 -9.08
CA ASP A 287 6.59 -12.12 -9.58
C ASP A 287 5.13 -12.07 -10.05
N GLY A 288 4.47 -10.92 -9.91
CA GLY A 288 3.08 -10.70 -10.31
C GLY A 288 2.05 -11.06 -9.23
N THR A 289 2.48 -11.47 -8.03
CA THR A 289 1.57 -11.71 -6.90
C THR A 289 1.08 -10.38 -6.31
N VAL A 290 -0.13 -10.38 -5.76
CA VAL A 290 -0.77 -9.18 -5.19
C VAL A 290 -1.11 -9.40 -3.72
N LEU A 291 -0.66 -8.48 -2.89
CA LEU A 291 -1.03 -8.39 -1.47
C LEU A 291 -1.99 -7.22 -1.29
N ASP A 292 -3.17 -7.49 -0.76
CA ASP A 292 -4.12 -6.47 -0.31
C ASP A 292 -4.20 -6.49 1.21
N THR A 293 -3.58 -5.51 1.85
CA THR A 293 -3.51 -5.46 3.33
C THR A 293 -4.86 -5.15 3.99
N ALA A 294 -5.86 -4.70 3.23
CA ALA A 294 -7.23 -4.55 3.72
C ALA A 294 -7.99 -5.89 3.77
N ASP A 295 -7.50 -6.92 3.10
CA ASP A 295 -8.11 -8.25 3.02
C ASP A 295 -7.33 -9.28 3.85
N PRO A 296 -7.88 -9.73 5.00
CA PRO A 296 -7.24 -10.75 5.83
C PRO A 296 -6.95 -12.07 5.08
N ALA A 297 -7.75 -12.43 4.08
CA ALA A 297 -7.49 -13.63 3.28
C ALA A 297 -6.29 -13.43 2.36
N SER A 298 -6.12 -12.24 1.78
CA SER A 298 -4.93 -11.88 1.02
C SER A 298 -3.69 -11.91 1.93
N CYS A 299 -3.75 -11.27 3.10
CA CYS A 299 -2.65 -11.34 4.09
C CYS A 299 -2.31 -12.78 4.49
N ALA A 300 -3.32 -13.63 4.71
CA ALA A 300 -3.11 -15.03 5.10
C ALA A 300 -2.29 -15.82 4.08
N ALA A 301 -2.44 -15.53 2.78
CA ALA A 301 -1.67 -16.18 1.71
C ALA A 301 -0.17 -15.86 1.78
N PHE A 302 0.22 -14.75 2.42
CA PHE A 302 1.62 -14.33 2.56
C PHE A 302 2.24 -14.71 3.92
N LEU A 303 1.52 -15.39 4.82
CA LEU A 303 2.03 -15.76 6.15
C LEU A 303 3.36 -16.53 6.11
N GLN A 304 3.51 -17.45 5.15
CA GLN A 304 4.75 -18.19 5.00
C GLN A 304 5.92 -17.30 4.57
N MET A 305 5.67 -16.30 3.73
CA MET A 305 6.70 -15.34 3.30
C MET A 305 7.07 -14.40 4.44
N GLU A 306 6.08 -13.94 5.22
CA GLU A 306 6.29 -13.03 6.35
C GLU A 306 7.05 -13.69 7.51
N TRP A 307 6.63 -14.89 7.92
CA TRP A 307 7.16 -15.57 9.11
C TRP A 307 8.23 -16.63 8.79
N GLY A 308 8.42 -16.93 7.50
CA GLY A 308 9.31 -17.98 7.03
C GLY A 308 8.71 -19.38 7.13
N ALA A 309 9.23 -20.31 6.31
CA ALA A 309 8.73 -21.68 6.24
C ALA A 309 8.74 -22.39 7.61
N LYS A 310 9.77 -22.18 8.42
CA LYS A 310 9.89 -22.82 9.73
C LYS A 310 8.77 -22.41 10.68
N ALA A 311 8.49 -21.11 10.80
CA ALA A 311 7.43 -20.64 11.69
C ALA A 311 6.05 -21.02 11.16
N TYR A 312 5.85 -20.95 9.83
CA TYR A 312 4.61 -21.36 9.19
C TYR A 312 4.29 -22.85 9.41
N GLU A 313 5.27 -23.74 9.24
CA GLU A 313 5.08 -25.18 9.52
C GLU A 313 4.86 -25.43 11.01
N LEU A 314 5.54 -24.72 11.91
CA LEU A 314 5.27 -24.81 13.35
C LEU A 314 3.83 -24.41 13.70
N MET A 315 3.25 -23.42 13.02
CA MET A 315 1.82 -23.07 13.20
C MET A 315 0.91 -24.20 12.73
N TRP A 316 1.24 -24.89 11.62
CA TRP A 316 0.50 -26.06 11.13
C TRP A 316 0.64 -27.27 12.06
N GLU A 317 1.83 -27.53 12.60
CA GLU A 317 2.07 -28.58 13.60
C GLU A 317 1.23 -28.30 14.85
N LEU A 318 1.28 -27.07 15.37
CA LEU A 318 0.48 -26.66 16.52
C LEU A 318 -1.02 -26.83 16.23
N LYS A 319 -1.47 -26.42 15.04
CA LYS A 319 -2.85 -26.63 14.60
C LYS A 319 -3.22 -28.11 14.59
N GLY A 320 -2.35 -28.99 14.08
CA GLY A 320 -2.56 -30.43 14.06
C GLY A 320 -2.59 -31.07 15.45
N LEU A 321 -1.80 -30.54 16.41
CA LEU A 321 -1.82 -31.02 17.80
C LEU A 321 -3.13 -30.67 18.52
N PHE A 322 -3.66 -29.47 18.31
CA PHE A 322 -4.91 -29.02 18.95
C PHE A 322 -6.17 -29.46 18.21
N ASP A 323 -6.09 -29.66 16.90
CA ASP A 323 -7.22 -30.01 16.03
C ASP A 323 -6.79 -31.00 14.93
N PRO A 324 -6.52 -32.27 15.30
CA PRO A 324 -5.96 -33.27 14.39
C PRO A 324 -6.89 -33.64 13.24
N ALA A 325 -8.20 -33.44 13.41
CA ALA A 325 -9.19 -33.65 12.36
C ALA A 325 -9.47 -32.38 11.54
N TYR A 326 -8.77 -31.28 11.80
CA TYR A 326 -8.99 -29.96 11.18
C TYR A 326 -10.47 -29.52 11.21
N THR A 327 -11.17 -29.86 12.30
CA THR A 327 -12.60 -29.57 12.48
C THR A 327 -12.85 -28.11 12.82
N LEU A 328 -11.91 -27.47 13.51
CA LEU A 328 -12.01 -26.10 13.98
C LEU A 328 -11.56 -25.12 12.88
N ASN A 329 -12.54 -24.51 12.21
CA ASN A 329 -12.37 -23.37 11.31
C ASN A 329 -11.38 -23.62 10.13
N PRO A 330 -11.64 -24.63 9.28
CA PRO A 330 -10.76 -24.96 8.16
C PRO A 330 -10.66 -23.82 7.13
N GLY A 331 -9.44 -23.53 6.67
CA GLY A 331 -9.18 -22.53 5.63
C GLY A 331 -9.20 -21.07 6.09
N VAL A 332 -9.28 -20.82 7.39
CA VAL A 332 -9.30 -19.47 7.98
C VAL A 332 -8.02 -19.24 8.79
N ILE A 333 -7.36 -18.11 8.56
CA ILE A 333 -6.02 -17.74 9.08
C ILE A 333 -4.91 -18.65 8.52
N LEU A 334 -4.99 -19.96 8.78
CA LEU A 334 -4.11 -20.94 8.15
C LEU A 334 -4.80 -21.55 6.93
N ASN A 335 -4.27 -21.23 5.75
CA ASN A 335 -4.78 -21.74 4.49
C ASN A 335 -3.60 -22.10 3.57
N ARG A 336 -3.69 -23.25 2.90
CA ARG A 336 -2.70 -23.72 1.92
C ARG A 336 -3.09 -23.40 0.48
N ASP A 337 -4.29 -22.89 0.25
CA ASP A 337 -4.76 -22.42 -1.05
C ASP A 337 -4.26 -20.98 -1.28
N PRO A 338 -3.31 -20.73 -2.21
CA PRO A 338 -2.76 -19.40 -2.46
C PRO A 338 -3.82 -18.43 -3.03
N ASP A 339 -4.86 -18.96 -3.68
CA ASP A 339 -5.92 -18.18 -4.31
C ASP A 339 -7.15 -18.01 -3.41
N ALA A 340 -7.06 -18.33 -2.12
CA ALA A 340 -8.21 -18.28 -1.20
C ALA A 340 -8.89 -16.89 -1.16
N HIS A 341 -8.10 -15.81 -1.29
CA HIS A 341 -8.55 -14.43 -1.30
C HIS A 341 -9.39 -14.04 -2.53
N LEU A 342 -9.33 -14.84 -3.60
CA LEU A 342 -10.13 -14.65 -4.81
C LEU A 342 -11.44 -15.46 -4.80
N LYS A 343 -11.65 -16.30 -3.79
CA LYS A 343 -12.74 -17.26 -3.71
C LYS A 343 -13.74 -16.85 -2.62
N PHE A 344 -14.99 -17.26 -2.77
CA PHE A 344 -16.06 -17.07 -1.77
C PHE A 344 -16.31 -15.62 -1.30
N ILE A 345 -16.04 -14.64 -2.17
CA ILE A 345 -16.25 -13.21 -1.89
C ILE A 345 -17.73 -12.95 -1.61
N LYS A 346 -18.02 -12.33 -0.46
CA LYS A 346 -19.38 -11.99 -0.05
C LYS A 346 -19.99 -10.92 -0.96
N PRO A 347 -21.10 -11.19 -1.66
CA PRO A 347 -21.78 -10.16 -2.44
C PRO A 347 -22.47 -9.14 -1.53
N SER A 348 -22.45 -7.86 -1.92
CA SER A 348 -23.09 -6.75 -1.19
C SER A 348 -24.07 -5.98 -2.10
N PRO A 349 -25.18 -6.60 -2.52
CA PRO A 349 -26.14 -5.95 -3.41
C PRO A 349 -26.80 -4.76 -2.71
N ALA A 350 -27.07 -3.70 -3.49
CA ALA A 350 -27.80 -2.53 -3.00
C ALA A 350 -29.24 -2.91 -2.63
N ALA A 351 -29.73 -2.42 -1.49
CA ALA A 351 -31.07 -2.70 -0.99
C ALA A 351 -31.86 -1.43 -0.62
N SER A 352 -31.43 -0.66 0.38
CA SER A 352 -32.07 0.60 0.78
C SER A 352 -31.05 1.62 1.26
N PRO A 353 -31.31 2.93 1.18
CA PRO A 353 -30.35 3.96 1.62
C PRO A 353 -29.90 3.82 3.09
N ILE A 354 -30.73 3.25 3.96
CA ILE A 354 -30.37 2.94 5.35
C ILE A 354 -29.45 1.71 5.41
N VAL A 355 -29.84 0.61 4.76
CA VAL A 355 -29.11 -0.65 4.82
C VAL A 355 -27.76 -0.57 4.09
N ASN A 356 -27.70 0.20 2.99
CA ASN A 356 -26.50 0.35 2.16
C ASN A 356 -25.34 1.01 2.92
N ARG A 357 -25.62 1.76 3.99
CA ARG A 357 -24.61 2.36 4.88
C ARG A 357 -23.99 1.35 5.85
N CYS A 358 -24.60 0.18 6.04
CA CYS A 358 -24.12 -0.84 6.95
C CYS A 358 -23.15 -1.81 6.25
N ILE A 359 -21.99 -2.02 6.87
CA ILE A 359 -20.97 -2.99 6.45
C ILE A 359 -21.14 -4.38 7.11
N GLU A 360 -22.21 -4.58 7.88
CA GLU A 360 -22.50 -5.86 8.55
C GLU A 360 -21.40 -6.31 9.55
N CYS A 361 -20.77 -5.35 10.24
CA CYS A 361 -19.79 -5.62 11.29
C CYS A 361 -20.40 -6.15 12.59
N GLY A 362 -21.72 -5.94 12.78
CA GLY A 362 -22.50 -6.35 13.94
C GLY A 362 -22.18 -5.66 15.26
N PHE A 363 -21.53 -4.50 15.20
CA PHE A 363 -21.38 -3.61 16.37
C PHE A 363 -22.72 -3.30 17.06
N CYS A 364 -23.80 -3.25 16.29
CA CYS A 364 -25.15 -3.00 16.80
C CYS A 364 -25.81 -4.21 17.48
N GLU A 365 -25.23 -5.40 17.43
CA GLU A 365 -25.87 -6.62 17.93
C GLU A 365 -26.04 -6.59 19.46
N SER A 366 -25.03 -6.12 20.21
CA SER A 366 -25.10 -6.02 21.67
C SER A 366 -26.18 -5.05 22.16
N ASN A 367 -26.54 -4.05 21.35
CA ASN A 367 -27.47 -2.99 21.76
C ASN A 367 -28.87 -3.19 21.19
N CYS A 368 -29.09 -4.24 20.39
CA CYS A 368 -30.37 -4.43 19.74
C CYS A 368 -31.37 -5.12 20.68
N PRO A 369 -32.51 -4.47 20.99
CA PRO A 369 -33.52 -5.04 21.89
C PRO A 369 -34.23 -6.28 21.30
N SER A 370 -34.04 -6.56 20.01
CA SER A 370 -34.65 -7.70 19.30
C SER A 370 -33.64 -8.77 18.86
N ARG A 371 -32.42 -8.76 19.41
CA ARG A 371 -31.36 -9.69 19.00
C ARG A 371 -31.67 -11.15 19.37
N ASP A 372 -32.39 -11.37 20.47
CA ASP A 372 -32.68 -12.70 21.04
C ASP A 372 -34.06 -13.23 20.63
N VAL A 373 -34.91 -12.37 20.05
CA VAL A 373 -36.27 -12.75 19.62
C VAL A 373 -36.34 -13.13 18.14
N THR A 374 -35.39 -12.66 17.32
CA THR A 374 -35.35 -12.93 15.87
C THR A 374 -33.91 -13.08 15.41
N LEU A 375 -33.68 -13.15 14.09
CA LEU A 375 -32.34 -12.95 13.53
C LEU A 375 -31.71 -11.67 14.08
N THR A 376 -30.40 -11.70 14.34
CA THR A 376 -29.68 -10.51 14.83
C THR A 376 -29.72 -9.39 13.79
N PRO A 377 -29.53 -8.11 14.17
CA PRO A 377 -29.51 -7.00 13.22
C PRO A 377 -28.66 -7.25 11.97
N ARG A 378 -27.45 -7.80 12.15
CA ARG A 378 -26.54 -8.13 11.05
C ARG A 378 -27.17 -9.14 10.11
N GLN A 379 -27.67 -10.25 10.66
CA GLN A 379 -28.31 -11.32 9.90
C GLN A 379 -29.55 -10.82 9.15
N ARG A 380 -30.37 -9.96 9.77
CA ARG A 380 -31.53 -9.34 9.10
C ARG A 380 -31.12 -8.50 7.92
N ILE A 381 -30.04 -7.72 8.05
CA ILE A 381 -29.51 -6.91 6.95
C ILE A 381 -29.03 -7.81 5.79
N THR A 382 -28.29 -8.87 6.08
CA THR A 382 -27.83 -9.84 5.07
C THR A 382 -29.02 -10.44 4.31
N VAL A 383 -30.04 -10.93 5.04
CA VAL A 383 -31.25 -11.50 4.43
C VAL A 383 -32.03 -10.44 3.64
N TYR A 384 -32.10 -9.20 4.14
CA TYR A 384 -32.80 -8.11 3.46
C TYR A 384 -32.14 -7.75 2.12
N ARG A 385 -30.80 -7.67 2.08
CA ARG A 385 -30.03 -7.46 0.86
C ARG A 385 -30.28 -8.56 -0.17
N GLU A 386 -30.26 -9.81 0.27
CA GLU A 386 -30.52 -10.93 -0.62
C GLU A 386 -31.95 -10.96 -1.14
N LEU A 387 -32.95 -10.68 -0.29
CA LEU A 387 -34.34 -10.55 -0.73
C LEU A 387 -34.53 -9.43 -1.77
N TYR A 388 -33.74 -8.38 -1.71
CA TYR A 388 -33.78 -7.29 -2.68
C TYR A 388 -33.11 -7.69 -4.00
N ARG A 389 -31.94 -8.34 -3.95
CA ARG A 389 -31.28 -8.93 -5.14
C ARG A 389 -32.23 -9.89 -5.87
N LEU A 390 -32.88 -10.79 -5.13
CA LEU A 390 -33.84 -11.76 -5.67
C LEU A 390 -35.17 -11.15 -6.13
N ARG A 391 -35.46 -9.88 -5.82
CA ARG A 391 -36.60 -9.14 -6.42
C ARG A 391 -36.26 -8.57 -7.78
N GLN A 392 -35.00 -8.24 -8.01
CA GLN A 392 -34.54 -7.68 -9.27
C GLN A 392 -34.36 -8.75 -10.35
N LEU A 393 -34.27 -10.04 -9.97
CA LEU A 393 -34.39 -11.14 -10.91
C LEU A 393 -35.81 -11.16 -11.51
N GLY A 394 -35.91 -10.87 -12.81
CA GLY A 394 -37.16 -10.86 -13.57
C GLY A 394 -37.73 -12.27 -13.84
N PRO A 395 -38.82 -12.37 -14.64
CA PRO A 395 -39.46 -13.65 -14.95
C PRO A 395 -38.64 -14.61 -15.83
N SER A 396 -37.55 -14.15 -16.44
CA SER A 396 -36.65 -14.93 -17.30
C SER A 396 -35.48 -15.55 -16.50
N ALA A 397 -35.81 -16.26 -15.42
CA ALA A 397 -34.83 -16.88 -14.54
C ALA A 397 -34.40 -18.27 -15.07
N SER A 398 -33.10 -18.49 -15.15
CA SER A 398 -32.47 -19.81 -15.37
C SER A 398 -32.89 -20.84 -14.29
N PRO A 399 -32.65 -22.15 -14.52
CA PRO A 399 -32.95 -23.19 -13.52
C PRO A 399 -32.27 -22.96 -12.16
N GLU A 400 -31.08 -22.36 -12.16
CA GLU A 400 -30.33 -22.04 -10.93
C GLU A 400 -30.94 -20.82 -10.22
N GLU A 401 -31.34 -19.80 -10.96
CA GLU A 401 -32.08 -18.65 -10.43
C GLU A 401 -33.47 -19.06 -9.89
N THR A 402 -34.08 -20.11 -10.44
CA THR A 402 -35.34 -20.69 -9.94
C THR A 402 -35.16 -21.32 -8.55
N LYS A 403 -34.04 -22.01 -8.29
CA LYS A 403 -33.68 -22.49 -6.94
C LYS A 403 -33.48 -21.32 -5.97
N GLN A 404 -32.85 -20.24 -6.42
CA GLN A 404 -32.67 -19.01 -5.62
C GLN A 404 -34.02 -18.29 -5.35
N LEU A 405 -34.97 -18.33 -6.28
CA LEU A 405 -36.34 -17.84 -6.08
C LEU A 405 -37.12 -18.69 -5.06
N ALA A 406 -36.89 -20.01 -4.99
CA ALA A 406 -37.43 -20.85 -3.94
C ALA A 406 -36.86 -20.48 -2.55
N LEU A 407 -35.56 -20.20 -2.48
CA LEU A 407 -34.90 -19.67 -1.28
C LEU A 407 -35.53 -18.34 -0.83
N ARG A 408 -35.88 -17.43 -1.75
CA ARG A 408 -36.62 -16.18 -1.44
C ARG A 408 -37.90 -16.44 -0.65
N ARG A 409 -38.68 -17.46 -1.04
CA ARG A 409 -39.94 -17.83 -0.37
C ARG A 409 -39.68 -18.36 1.03
N GLN A 410 -38.64 -19.17 1.21
CA GLN A 410 -38.23 -19.69 2.52
C GLN A 410 -37.74 -18.58 3.46
N LEU A 411 -36.88 -17.68 2.98
CA LEU A 411 -36.37 -16.54 3.75
C LEU A 411 -37.50 -15.59 4.19
N ARG A 412 -38.46 -15.29 3.31
CA ARG A 412 -39.65 -14.49 3.66
C ARG A 412 -40.50 -15.14 4.75
N ARG A 413 -40.78 -16.44 4.63
CA ARG A 413 -41.57 -17.18 5.63
C ARG A 413 -40.90 -17.15 7.00
N ARG A 414 -39.58 -17.38 7.06
CA ARG A 414 -38.82 -17.36 8.33
C ARG A 414 -38.79 -15.96 8.97
N LEU A 415 -38.61 -14.90 8.19
CA LEU A 415 -38.68 -13.53 8.72
C LEU A 415 -40.09 -13.15 9.21
N HIS A 416 -41.15 -13.62 8.55
CA HIS A 416 -42.52 -13.36 8.96
C HIS A 416 -42.90 -14.14 10.23
N ALA A 417 -42.46 -15.40 10.35
CA ALA A 417 -42.63 -16.21 11.56
C ALA A 417 -41.92 -15.54 12.76
N ALA A 418 -40.70 -15.06 12.56
CA ALA A 418 -39.95 -14.36 13.60
C ALA A 418 -40.64 -13.06 14.08
N ARG A 419 -41.29 -12.31 13.18
CA ARG A 419 -42.09 -11.12 13.53
C ARG A 419 -43.39 -11.46 14.27
N HIS A 420 -44.04 -12.55 13.90
CA HIS A 420 -45.25 -13.01 14.57
C HIS A 420 -44.94 -13.43 16.02
N GLN A 421 -43.82 -14.12 16.22
CA GLN A 421 -43.36 -14.52 17.55
C GLN A 421 -43.00 -13.32 18.44
N GLN A 422 -42.33 -12.29 17.89
CA GLN A 422 -42.14 -11.01 18.59
C GLN A 422 -43.44 -10.37 19.05
N HIS A 423 -44.49 -10.46 18.25
CA HIS A 423 -45.78 -9.84 18.54
C HIS A 423 -46.53 -10.59 19.65
N LEU A 424 -46.37 -11.92 19.73
CA LEU A 424 -46.94 -12.75 20.79
C LEU A 424 -46.20 -12.55 22.13
N GLU A 425 -44.86 -12.56 22.12
CA GLU A 425 -44.06 -12.34 23.34
C GLU A 425 -44.22 -10.91 23.90
N ALA A 426 -44.42 -9.91 23.04
CA ALA A 426 -44.76 -8.56 23.47
C ALA A 426 -46.18 -8.43 24.06
N GLN A 427 -47.08 -9.38 23.77
CA GLN A 427 -48.43 -9.43 24.32
C GLN A 427 -48.49 -10.23 25.63
N GLU A 428 -47.60 -11.20 25.85
CA GLU A 428 -47.51 -11.99 27.09
C GLU A 428 -46.67 -11.32 28.19
N GLY A 429 -45.91 -10.27 27.85
CA GLY A 429 -45.08 -9.49 28.79
C GLY A 429 -45.78 -8.31 29.48
N HIS A 430 -47.12 -8.29 29.53
CA HIS A 430 -47.92 -7.28 30.23
C HIS A 430 -48.65 -7.81 31.45
#